data_AF-A0A2P5MT47-F1
#
_entry.id   AF-A0A2P5MT47-F1
#
_cell.length_a   1.000
_cell.length_b   1.000
_cell.length_c   1.000
_cell.angle_alpha   90.00
_cell.angle_beta   90.00
_cell.angle_gamma   90.00
#
_symmetry.space_group_name_H-M   'P 1'
#
loop_
_entity.id
_entity.type
_entity.pdbx_description
1 polymer ?
#
loop_
_entity_poly.entity_id
_entity_poly.type
_entity_poly.pdbx_seq_one_letter_code
_entity_poly.pdbx_strand_id
1 'polypeptide(L)'
;MSSILKFNLDDQLLAKIIDVWYGNMRDDYRINRYFYDRPQAEQAQGLKKLLSALLATVPVEPEKISDLADQAFTTAFARGNAKPSLVNNRDFAILATLMNGNIVGDDDGTPRLTLLCPGHSHFLRLQPIDEVYDVALELLKVTLEQFNLTSETVSQFINFVALGKDSVMGRGEPIYESEERSSRFTTHG
;
A
#
# COMPACT_ATOMS: atom_id res chain seq x y z
N MET A 1 -9.13 6.38 12.74
CA MET A 1 -9.70 7.08 11.56
C MET A 1 -11.13 6.63 11.38
N SER A 2 -12.13 7.47 11.69
CA SER A 2 -13.53 7.19 11.35
C SER A 2 -13.68 7.19 9.82
N SER A 3 -14.38 6.20 9.26
CA SER A 3 -14.62 6.11 7.82
C SER A 3 -15.37 7.37 7.33
N ILE A 4 -14.64 8.28 6.66
CA ILE A 4 -15.20 9.48 6.01
C ILE A 4 -15.85 9.10 4.65
N LEU A 5 -15.73 7.83 4.25
CA LEU A 5 -16.20 7.36 2.95
C LEU A 5 -17.68 6.97 3.05
N LYS A 6 -18.53 7.81 2.47
CA LYS A 6 -19.98 7.59 2.39
C LYS A 6 -20.39 6.60 1.29
N PHE A 7 -19.49 5.76 0.81
CA PHE A 7 -19.79 4.82 -0.28
C PHE A 7 -19.42 3.40 0.14
N ASN A 8 -20.32 2.48 -0.16
CA ASN A 8 -20.17 1.06 0.15
C ASN A 8 -20.28 0.29 -1.16
N LEU A 9 -19.35 -0.64 -1.38
CA LEU A 9 -19.35 -1.58 -2.49
C LEU A 9 -19.66 -2.96 -1.93
N ASP A 10 -20.53 -3.70 -2.61
CA ASP A 10 -20.75 -5.11 -2.30
C ASP A 10 -19.41 -5.87 -2.27
N ASP A 11 -19.19 -6.71 -1.26
CA ASP A 11 -17.91 -7.40 -1.04
C ASP A 11 -17.52 -8.30 -2.22
N GLN A 12 -18.48 -8.94 -2.88
CA GLN A 12 -18.20 -9.80 -4.04
C GLN A 12 -17.79 -8.96 -5.25
N LEU A 13 -18.47 -7.83 -5.46
CA LEU A 13 -18.12 -6.86 -6.49
C LEU A 13 -16.73 -6.26 -6.23
N LEU A 14 -16.45 -5.84 -5.00
CA LEU A 14 -15.14 -5.32 -4.59
C LEU A 14 -14.03 -6.36 -4.86
N ALA A 15 -14.26 -7.62 -4.48
CA ALA A 15 -13.30 -8.70 -4.74
C ALA A 15 -13.03 -8.89 -6.24
N LYS A 16 -14.05 -8.83 -7.09
CA LYS A 16 -13.89 -8.94 -8.55
C LYS A 16 -13.14 -7.75 -9.15
N ILE A 17 -13.46 -6.53 -8.72
CA ILE A 17 -12.75 -5.32 -9.13
C ILE A 17 -11.25 -5.46 -8.79
N ILE A 18 -10.94 -5.91 -7.58
CA ILE A 18 -9.57 -6.09 -7.13
C ILE A 18 -8.85 -7.17 -7.95
N ASP A 19 -9.50 -8.28 -8.28
CA ASP A 19 -8.88 -9.31 -9.14
C ASP A 19 -8.48 -8.75 -10.51
N VAL A 20 -9.39 -8.02 -11.16
CA VAL A 20 -9.13 -7.43 -12.48
C VAL A 20 -8.07 -6.34 -12.39
N TRP A 21 -8.17 -5.46 -11.40
CA TRP A 21 -7.20 -4.38 -11.19
C TRP A 21 -5.80 -4.92 -10.89
N TYR A 22 -5.70 -5.96 -10.06
CA TYR A 22 -4.43 -6.60 -9.75
C TYR A 22 -3.82 -7.29 -10.97
N GLY A 23 -4.63 -7.99 -11.77
CA GLY A 23 -4.19 -8.56 -13.04
C GLY A 23 -3.64 -7.49 -13.98
N ASN A 24 -4.37 -6.39 -14.16
CA ASN A 24 -3.94 -5.26 -14.98
C ASN A 24 -2.60 -4.67 -14.51
N MET A 25 -2.39 -4.53 -13.19
CA MET A 25 -1.11 -4.06 -12.64
C MET A 25 0.04 -5.03 -12.89
N ARG A 26 -0.21 -6.34 -12.88
CA ARG A 26 0.82 -7.35 -13.18
C ARG A 26 1.18 -7.44 -14.65
N ASP A 27 0.24 -7.12 -15.53
CA ASP A 27 0.44 -7.17 -16.98
C ASP A 27 1.02 -5.86 -17.55
N ASP A 28 0.89 -4.74 -16.84
CA ASP A 28 1.40 -3.43 -17.30
C ASP A 28 2.91 -3.27 -17.06
N TYR A 29 3.67 -3.12 -18.14
CA TYR A 29 5.14 -3.00 -18.13
C TYR A 29 5.69 -1.84 -17.29
N ARG A 30 4.88 -0.81 -17.00
CA ARG A 30 5.30 0.37 -16.23
C ARG A 30 5.41 0.06 -14.73
N ILE A 31 4.65 -0.92 -14.24
CA ILE A 31 4.53 -1.24 -12.80
C ILE A 31 4.78 -2.73 -12.49
N ASN A 32 4.73 -3.64 -13.46
CA ASN A 32 4.88 -5.07 -13.22
C ASN A 32 6.18 -5.46 -12.50
N ARG A 33 7.28 -4.71 -12.71
CA ARG A 33 8.60 -4.93 -12.12
C ARG A 33 8.61 -4.95 -10.59
N TYR A 34 7.59 -4.36 -9.97
CA TYR A 34 7.47 -4.30 -8.52
C TYR A 34 6.89 -5.59 -7.93
N PHE A 35 6.04 -6.29 -8.69
CA PHE A 35 5.40 -7.52 -8.24
C PHE A 35 6.31 -8.73 -8.40
N TYR A 36 6.14 -9.73 -7.53
CA TYR A 36 6.84 -11.00 -7.69
C TYR A 36 6.07 -12.04 -8.48
N ASP A 37 6.82 -13.03 -8.93
CA ASP A 37 6.30 -14.21 -9.60
C ASP A 37 5.72 -15.19 -8.57
N ARG A 38 4.48 -14.92 -8.14
CA ARG A 38 3.61 -15.85 -7.40
C ARG A 38 2.24 -15.89 -8.06
N PRO A 39 1.39 -16.88 -7.78
CA PRO A 39 0.02 -16.89 -8.31
C PRO A 39 -0.75 -15.62 -7.93
N GLN A 40 -1.42 -15.00 -8.91
CA GLN A 40 -2.20 -13.78 -8.68
C GLN A 40 -3.27 -13.97 -7.59
N ALA A 41 -3.91 -15.13 -7.55
CA ALA A 41 -4.93 -15.44 -6.55
C ALA A 41 -4.41 -15.34 -5.11
N GLU A 42 -3.14 -15.71 -4.88
CA GLU A 42 -2.50 -15.59 -3.57
C GLU A 42 -2.17 -14.13 -3.25
N GLN A 43 -1.60 -13.41 -4.21
CA GLN A 43 -1.17 -12.03 -4.01
C GLN A 43 -2.33 -11.04 -3.84
N ALA A 44 -3.39 -11.18 -4.64
CA ALA A 44 -4.55 -10.31 -4.58
C ALA A 44 -5.37 -10.51 -3.29
N GLN A 45 -5.25 -11.67 -2.62
CA GLN A 45 -6.01 -11.97 -1.41
C GLN A 45 -5.73 -10.96 -0.27
N GLY A 46 -4.47 -10.55 -0.11
CA GLY A 46 -4.11 -9.54 0.89
C GLY A 46 -4.77 -8.19 0.62
N LEU A 47 -4.69 -7.73 -0.64
CA LEU A 47 -5.31 -6.46 -1.06
C LEU A 47 -6.83 -6.48 -0.90
N LYS A 48 -7.48 -7.60 -1.21
CA LYS A 48 -8.93 -7.80 -0.98
C LYS A 48 -9.31 -7.59 0.47
N LYS A 49 -8.65 -8.29 1.39
CA LYS A 49 -8.95 -8.19 2.82
C LYS A 49 -8.70 -6.78 3.34
N LEU A 50 -7.62 -6.14 2.91
CA LEU A 50 -7.30 -4.76 3.31
C LEU A 50 -8.37 -3.77 2.83
N LEU A 51 -8.72 -3.79 1.54
CA LEU A 51 -9.71 -2.85 1.00
C LEU A 51 -11.11 -3.10 1.56
N SER A 52 -11.53 -4.35 1.76
CA SER A 52 -12.79 -4.66 2.46
C SER A 52 -12.79 -4.11 3.89
N ALA A 53 -11.68 -4.19 4.63
CA ALA A 53 -11.59 -3.64 5.97
C ALA A 53 -11.60 -2.10 5.99
N LEU A 54 -10.95 -1.45 5.02
CA LEU A 54 -10.93 0.02 4.91
C LEU A 54 -12.27 0.61 4.46
N LEU A 55 -13.03 -0.13 3.64
CA LEU A 55 -14.35 0.28 3.14
C LEU A 55 -15.52 -0.24 3.99
N ALA A 56 -15.23 -0.96 5.09
CA ALA A 56 -16.25 -1.52 5.96
C ALA A 56 -17.13 -0.43 6.58
N THR A 57 -18.44 -0.69 6.63
CA THR A 57 -19.41 0.17 7.33
C THR A 57 -19.09 0.31 8.82
N VAL A 58 -18.62 -0.78 9.43
CA VAL A 58 -18.18 -0.80 10.82
C VAL A 58 -16.68 -0.52 10.86
N PRO A 59 -16.22 0.48 11.65
CA PRO A 59 -14.81 0.74 11.80
C PRO A 59 -14.04 -0.50 12.24
N VAL A 60 -12.94 -0.79 11.56
CA VAL A 60 -11.99 -1.85 11.92
C VAL A 60 -10.86 -1.23 12.75
N GLU A 61 -10.43 -1.94 13.78
CA GLU A 61 -9.35 -1.47 14.67
C GLU A 61 -8.04 -1.21 13.88
N PRO A 62 -7.32 -0.11 14.16
CA PRO A 62 -6.09 0.25 13.44
C PRO A 62 -5.04 -0.86 13.43
N GLU A 63 -4.86 -1.57 14.54
CA GLU A 63 -3.94 -2.71 14.63
C GLU A 63 -4.28 -3.80 13.60
N LYS A 64 -5.58 -4.10 13.45
CA LYS A 64 -6.04 -5.09 12.48
C LYS A 64 -5.83 -4.61 11.04
N ILE A 65 -6.04 -3.32 10.77
CA ILE A 65 -5.75 -2.73 9.46
C ILE A 65 -4.24 -2.83 9.17
N SER A 66 -3.39 -2.55 10.16
CA SER A 66 -1.94 -2.69 10.03
C SER A 66 -1.51 -4.13 9.71
N ASP A 67 -2.10 -5.14 10.36
CA ASP A 67 -1.85 -6.56 10.05
C ASP A 67 -2.27 -6.93 8.62
N LEU A 68 -3.42 -6.43 8.17
CA LEU A 68 -3.90 -6.68 6.81
C LEU A 68 -3.01 -6.00 5.76
N ALA A 69 -2.54 -4.78 6.05
CA ALA A 69 -1.57 -4.09 5.22
C ALA A 69 -0.26 -4.87 5.16
N ASP A 70 0.25 -5.34 6.30
CA ASP A 70 1.48 -6.13 6.39
C ASP A 70 1.41 -7.38 5.50
N GLN A 71 0.30 -8.11 5.56
CA GLN A 71 0.05 -9.27 4.71
C GLN A 71 -0.02 -8.89 3.23
N ALA A 72 -0.71 -7.79 2.88
CA ALA A 72 -0.87 -7.34 1.50
C ALA A 72 0.49 -6.97 0.88
N PHE A 73 1.30 -6.15 1.57
CA PHE A 73 2.62 -5.75 1.09
C PHE A 73 3.58 -6.94 1.03
N THR A 74 3.58 -7.81 2.05
CA THR A 74 4.46 -8.99 2.06
C THR A 74 4.14 -9.93 0.90
N THR A 75 2.86 -10.22 0.65
CA THR A 75 2.49 -11.19 -0.39
C THR A 75 2.75 -10.63 -1.80
N ALA A 76 2.56 -9.32 -2.00
CA ALA A 76 2.82 -8.66 -3.27
C ALA A 76 4.31 -8.42 -3.55
N PHE A 77 5.09 -8.03 -2.52
CA PHE A 77 6.40 -7.40 -2.71
C PHE A 77 7.55 -8.02 -1.91
N ALA A 78 7.40 -9.19 -1.25
CA ALA A 78 8.51 -9.90 -0.58
C ALA A 78 9.19 -11.00 -1.44
N ARG A 79 10.53 -10.89 -1.65
CA ARG A 79 11.34 -11.88 -2.42
C ARG A 79 11.59 -13.11 -1.54
N GLY A 80 10.92 -14.22 -1.84
CA GLY A 80 11.09 -15.51 -1.16
C GLY A 80 10.42 -15.62 0.22
N ASN A 81 10.63 -16.75 0.91
CA ASN A 81 10.17 -17.02 2.30
C ASN A 81 11.00 -16.25 3.34
N ALA A 82 11.47 -15.06 3.01
CA ALA A 82 12.08 -14.20 4.00
C ALA A 82 10.97 -13.88 5.00
N LYS A 83 11.06 -14.47 6.20
CA LYS A 83 10.51 -13.84 7.41
C LYS A 83 10.84 -12.35 7.31
N PRO A 84 10.00 -11.43 7.81
CA PRO A 84 10.44 -10.06 8.06
C PRO A 84 11.61 -10.18 9.05
N SER A 85 12.80 -10.37 8.51
CA SER A 85 14.02 -10.11 9.22
C SER A 85 13.80 -8.66 9.61
N LEU A 86 13.83 -8.42 10.91
CA LEU A 86 14.20 -7.12 11.44
C LEU A 86 15.60 -6.87 10.88
N VAL A 87 15.67 -6.49 9.60
CA VAL A 87 16.90 -6.45 8.84
C VAL A 87 17.68 -5.31 9.47
N ASN A 88 18.79 -5.65 10.12
CA ASN A 88 19.62 -4.73 10.88
C ASN A 88 19.76 -3.38 10.16
N ASN A 89 19.65 -2.29 10.93
CA ASN A 89 19.70 -0.87 10.53
C ASN A 89 20.71 -0.47 9.43
N ARG A 90 21.74 -1.28 9.18
CA ARG A 90 22.76 -1.07 8.15
C ARG A 90 22.22 -1.14 6.71
N ASP A 91 21.25 -1.99 6.42
CA ASP A 91 20.74 -2.15 5.04
C ASP A 91 19.77 -1.03 4.63
N PHE A 92 19.26 -0.25 5.59
CA PHE A 92 18.31 0.85 5.37
C PHE A 92 18.94 2.25 5.35
N ALA A 93 20.13 2.44 5.91
CA ALA A 93 20.91 3.66 5.69
C ALA A 93 21.15 3.91 4.18
N ILE A 94 21.27 2.81 3.41
CA ILE A 94 21.36 2.83 1.95
C ILE A 94 20.06 3.32 1.30
N LEU A 95 18.89 2.98 1.84
CA LEU A 95 17.59 3.43 1.31
C LEU A 95 17.34 4.92 1.54
N ALA A 96 17.70 5.43 2.72
CA ALA A 96 17.64 6.87 3.01
C ALA A 96 18.62 7.68 2.13
N THR A 97 19.76 7.10 1.77
CA THR A 97 20.80 7.77 0.96
C THR A 97 20.51 7.72 -0.55
N LEU A 98 19.75 6.74 -1.03
CA LEU A 98 19.49 6.54 -2.47
C LEU A 98 18.16 7.16 -2.96
N MET A 99 17.23 7.49 -2.07
CA MET A 99 15.97 8.13 -2.45
C MET A 99 16.16 9.64 -2.58
N ASN A 100 16.66 10.06 -3.75
CA ASN A 100 16.73 11.46 -4.14
C ASN A 100 15.32 12.05 -4.25
N GLY A 101 14.86 12.76 -3.21
CA GLY A 101 14.08 13.98 -3.43
C GLY A 101 12.70 14.11 -2.78
N ASN A 102 12.05 13.06 -2.29
CA ASN A 102 10.68 13.17 -1.75
C ASN A 102 10.56 12.54 -0.36
N ILE A 103 11.38 13.01 0.57
CA ILE A 103 11.37 12.51 1.94
C ILE A 103 10.76 13.59 2.84
N VAL A 104 9.68 13.26 3.55
CA VAL A 104 9.04 14.16 4.50
C VAL A 104 9.98 14.29 5.71
N GLY A 105 10.37 15.52 6.00
CA GLY A 105 11.14 15.86 7.19
C GLY A 105 10.21 15.99 8.40
N ASP A 106 10.69 15.52 9.55
CA ASP A 106 10.13 15.94 10.85
C ASP A 106 10.63 17.36 11.18
N ASP A 107 10.18 17.93 12.30
CA ASP A 107 10.55 19.29 12.79
C ASP A 107 12.07 19.58 12.85
N ASP A 108 12.93 18.55 12.76
CA ASP A 108 14.39 18.64 12.77
C ASP A 108 15.05 18.71 11.38
N GLY A 109 14.28 18.65 10.30
CA GLY A 109 14.79 18.72 8.91
C GLY A 109 15.47 17.42 8.43
N THR A 110 15.41 16.33 9.18
CA THR A 110 15.95 15.03 8.77
C THR A 110 14.93 14.32 7.87
N PRO A 111 15.27 14.01 6.62
CA PRO A 111 14.39 13.25 5.75
C PRO A 111 14.16 11.84 6.32
N ARG A 112 12.92 11.44 6.61
CA ARG A 112 12.56 10.06 7.00
C ARG A 112 11.46 9.43 6.14
N LEU A 113 11.61 8.11 5.92
CA LEU A 113 10.58 7.26 5.34
C LEU A 113 9.72 6.69 6.48
N THR A 114 8.42 6.91 6.42
CA THR A 114 7.47 6.34 7.39
C THR A 114 6.84 5.08 6.83
N LEU A 115 6.92 3.97 7.56
CA LEU A 115 6.24 2.75 7.16
C LEU A 115 4.80 2.72 7.67
N LEU A 116 3.87 2.34 6.80
CA LEU A 116 2.49 2.07 7.18
C LEU A 116 2.38 0.85 8.12
N CYS A 117 3.19 -0.16 7.83
CA CYS A 117 3.34 -1.42 8.56
C CYS A 117 4.72 -2.04 8.22
N PRO A 118 5.22 -3.04 8.95
CA PRO A 118 6.54 -3.63 8.69
C PRO A 118 6.73 -4.13 7.24
N GLY A 119 5.72 -4.81 6.69
CA GLY A 119 5.72 -5.34 5.33
C GLY A 119 5.80 -4.27 4.25
N HIS A 120 5.42 -3.02 4.53
CA HIS A 120 5.56 -1.89 3.60
C HIS A 120 7.01 -1.67 3.15
N SER A 121 7.98 -2.02 3.99
CA SER A 121 9.41 -1.95 3.67
C SER A 121 9.79 -2.72 2.41
N HIS A 122 9.07 -3.82 2.11
CA HIS A 122 9.29 -4.61 0.92
C HIS A 122 9.01 -3.83 -0.38
N PHE A 123 8.02 -2.95 -0.37
CA PHE A 123 7.69 -2.08 -1.50
C PHE A 123 8.67 -0.92 -1.61
N LEU A 124 8.92 -0.18 -0.51
CA LEU A 124 9.81 0.99 -0.53
C LEU A 124 11.26 0.63 -0.90
N ARG A 125 11.70 -0.59 -0.60
CA ARG A 125 13.00 -1.14 -1.04
C ARG A 125 13.19 -1.13 -2.56
N LEU A 126 12.10 -1.20 -3.30
CA LEU A 126 12.10 -1.20 -4.76
C LEU A 126 12.17 0.22 -5.34
N GLN A 127 12.25 1.24 -4.48
CA GLN A 127 12.33 2.66 -4.85
C GLN A 127 11.19 3.04 -5.81
N PRO A 128 9.93 2.93 -5.37
CA PRO A 128 8.81 3.40 -6.16
C PRO A 128 8.92 4.91 -6.37
N ILE A 129 8.48 5.36 -7.55
CA ILE A 129 8.31 6.77 -7.89
C ILE A 129 6.82 7.06 -8.01
N ASP A 130 6.44 8.33 -7.90
CA ASP A 130 5.04 8.76 -7.86
C ASP A 130 4.26 8.32 -9.10
N GLU A 131 4.91 8.29 -10.26
CA GLU A 131 4.33 7.86 -11.53
C GLU A 131 3.83 6.40 -11.46
N VAL A 132 4.43 5.56 -10.62
CA VAL A 132 4.00 4.17 -10.43
C VAL A 132 2.63 4.12 -9.76
N TYR A 133 2.38 5.01 -8.79
CA TYR A 133 1.06 5.12 -8.17
C TYR A 133 0.03 5.65 -9.15
N ASP A 134 0.44 6.62 -9.97
CA ASP A 134 -0.44 7.23 -10.97
C ASP A 134 -0.86 6.21 -12.04
N VAL A 135 0.06 5.31 -12.46
CA VAL A 135 -0.27 4.16 -13.30
C VAL A 135 -1.25 3.22 -12.61
N ALA A 136 -1.06 2.91 -11.32
CA ALA A 136 -1.99 2.06 -10.59
C ALA A 136 -3.41 2.67 -10.54
N LEU A 137 -3.53 3.99 -10.36
CA LEU A 137 -4.80 4.73 -10.42
C LEU A 137 -5.41 4.75 -11.83
N GLU A 138 -4.59 4.91 -12.87
CA GLU A 138 -5.04 4.82 -14.27
C GLU A 138 -5.67 3.44 -14.55
N LEU A 139 -4.98 2.37 -14.16
CA LEU A 139 -5.46 1.00 -14.32
C LEU A 139 -6.73 0.75 -13.49
N LEU A 140 -6.82 1.33 -12.29
CA LEU A 140 -8.05 1.25 -11.48
C LEU A 140 -9.24 1.88 -12.21
N LYS A 141 -9.04 3.07 -12.79
CA LYS A 141 -10.10 3.74 -13.56
C LYS A 141 -10.57 2.87 -14.73
N VAL A 142 -9.64 2.34 -15.52
CA VAL A 142 -9.94 1.41 -16.63
C VAL A 142 -10.68 0.18 -16.13
N THR A 143 -10.28 -0.39 -14.98
CA THR A 143 -10.98 -1.52 -14.38
C THR A 143 -12.41 -1.16 -14.00
N LEU A 144 -12.63 -0.04 -13.30
CA LEU A 144 -13.95 0.36 -12.82
C LEU A 144 -14.94 0.63 -13.96
N GLU A 145 -14.46 1.15 -15.10
CA GLU A 145 -15.26 1.35 -16.31
C GLU A 145 -15.85 0.03 -16.86
N GLN A 146 -15.23 -1.13 -16.58
CA GLN A 146 -15.73 -2.45 -17.02
C GLN A 146 -16.90 -2.97 -16.18
N PHE A 147 -17.10 -2.45 -14.97
CA PHE A 147 -18.08 -2.98 -14.01
C PHE A 147 -19.45 -2.26 -14.04
N ASN A 148 -19.69 -1.38 -15.02
CA ASN A 148 -20.96 -0.63 -15.18
C ASN A 148 -21.40 0.08 -13.89
N LEU A 149 -20.45 0.59 -13.11
CA LEU A 149 -20.73 1.35 -11.89
C LEU A 149 -21.23 2.76 -12.24
N THR A 150 -21.94 3.39 -11.31
CA THR A 150 -22.33 4.80 -11.47
C THR A 150 -21.09 5.69 -11.44
N SER A 151 -21.13 6.81 -12.16
CA SER A 151 -20.01 7.77 -12.20
C SER A 151 -19.64 8.30 -10.82
N GLU A 152 -20.62 8.42 -9.92
CA GLU A 152 -20.40 8.78 -8.52
C GLU A 152 -19.55 7.73 -7.79
N THR A 153 -19.94 6.46 -7.84
CA THR A 153 -19.22 5.36 -7.18
C THR A 153 -17.79 5.23 -7.73
N VAL A 154 -17.62 5.34 -9.05
CA VAL A 154 -16.29 5.32 -9.68
C VAL A 154 -15.42 6.44 -9.13
N SER A 155 -15.95 7.67 -9.10
CA SER A 155 -15.22 8.85 -8.61
C SER A 155 -14.86 8.72 -7.14
N GLN A 156 -15.78 8.22 -6.31
CA GLN A 156 -15.54 8.01 -4.88
C GLN A 156 -14.46 6.96 -4.63
N PHE A 157 -14.45 5.85 -5.38
CA PHE A 157 -13.43 4.82 -5.24
C PHE A 157 -12.06 5.30 -5.71
N ILE A 158 -11.98 5.98 -6.86
CA ILE A 158 -10.71 6.55 -7.33
C ILE A 158 -10.16 7.56 -6.31
N ASN A 159 -11.00 8.47 -5.81
CA ASN A 159 -10.58 9.45 -4.80
C ASN A 159 -10.10 8.79 -3.52
N PHE A 160 -10.80 7.73 -3.06
CA PHE A 160 -10.38 6.97 -1.89
C PHE A 160 -8.98 6.37 -2.08
N VAL A 161 -8.73 5.71 -3.20
CA VAL A 161 -7.40 5.14 -3.47
C VAL A 161 -6.37 6.25 -3.61
N ALA A 162 -6.68 7.34 -4.31
CA ALA A 162 -5.76 8.47 -4.50
C ALA A 162 -5.28 9.10 -3.18
N LEU A 163 -6.13 9.16 -2.15
CA LEU A 163 -5.75 9.63 -0.81
C LEU A 163 -4.64 8.78 -0.16
N GLY A 164 -4.45 7.54 -0.60
CA GLY A 164 -3.42 6.65 -0.09
C GLY A 164 -2.01 6.91 -0.65
N LYS A 165 -1.85 7.79 -1.64
CA LYS A 165 -0.57 7.98 -2.37
C LYS A 165 0.60 8.28 -1.45
N ASP A 166 0.51 9.34 -0.66
CA ASP A 166 1.64 9.76 0.18
C ASP A 166 2.00 8.71 1.24
N SER A 167 1.00 8.11 1.86
CA SER A 167 1.15 6.99 2.79
C SER A 167 1.89 5.80 2.17
N VAL A 168 1.48 5.35 0.98
CA VAL A 168 2.11 4.24 0.26
C VAL A 168 3.49 4.62 -0.30
N MET A 169 3.78 5.91 -0.48
CA MET A 169 5.10 6.39 -0.88
C MET A 169 6.03 6.69 0.30
N GLY A 170 5.64 6.30 1.51
CA GLY A 170 6.46 6.46 2.70
C GLY A 170 6.52 7.90 3.25
N ARG A 171 5.55 8.74 2.85
CA ARG A 171 5.42 10.15 3.22
C ARG A 171 4.24 10.45 4.16
N GLY A 172 3.54 9.41 4.60
CA GLY A 172 2.40 9.52 5.51
C GLY A 172 2.76 9.19 6.95
N GLU A 173 1.74 8.75 7.69
CA GLU A 173 1.83 8.29 9.07
C GLU A 173 1.64 6.77 9.15
N PRO A 174 2.17 6.11 10.20
CA PRO A 174 1.87 4.70 10.43
C PRO A 174 0.38 4.44 10.66
N ILE A 175 -0.11 3.27 10.24
CA ILE A 175 -1.50 2.87 10.49
C ILE A 175 -1.71 2.60 11.99
N TYR A 176 -0.73 1.97 12.62
CA TYR A 176 -0.72 1.65 14.04
C TYR A 176 0.73 1.61 14.54
N GLU A 177 0.97 2.17 15.72
CA GLU A 177 2.28 2.19 16.37
C GLU A 177 2.13 1.68 17.81
N SER A 178 2.99 0.74 18.20
CA SER A 178 3.11 0.24 19.57
C SER A 178 4.59 0.05 19.92
N GLU A 179 4.93 -0.11 21.21
CA GLU A 179 6.32 -0.32 21.66
C GLU A 179 7.00 -1.53 20.98
N GLU A 180 6.22 -2.56 20.58
CA GLU A 180 6.72 -3.75 19.90
C GLU A 180 6.75 -3.62 18.35
N ARG A 181 6.06 -2.61 17.80
CA ARG A 181 5.92 -2.37 16.36
C ARG A 181 6.17 -0.89 16.06
N SER A 182 7.41 -0.47 16.28
CA SER A 182 7.80 0.89 15.94
C SER A 182 7.85 1.05 14.42
N SER A 183 7.08 2.02 13.93
CA SER A 183 7.12 2.53 12.56
C SER A 183 8.17 3.62 12.38
N ARG A 184 8.70 4.14 13.50
CA ARG A 184 9.78 5.12 13.57
C ARG A 184 11.13 4.43 13.44
N PHE A 185 11.85 4.80 12.38
CA PHE A 185 13.26 4.44 12.24
C PHE A 185 14.10 5.52 12.92
N THR A 186 14.70 5.19 14.06
CA THR A 186 15.75 6.01 14.65
C THR A 186 17.10 5.59 14.06
N THR A 187 17.74 6.47 13.31
CA THR A 187 19.17 6.36 13.02
C THR A 187 19.92 6.62 14.32
N HIS A 188 20.30 5.57 15.05
CA HIS A 188 21.38 5.73 16.01
C HIS A 188 22.67 5.96 15.20
N GLY A 189 23.34 7.07 15.52
CA GLY A 189 24.63 7.46 14.94
C GLY A 189 25.75 6.47 15.21
#